data_AF-A0A919XTT3-F1
#
_entry.id   AF-A0A919XTT3-F1
#
_cell.length_a   1.000
_cell.length_b   1.000
_cell.length_c   1.000
_cell.angle_alpha   90.00
_cell.angle_beta   90.00
_cell.angle_gamma   90.00
#
_symmetry.space_group_name_H-M   'P 1'
#
loop_
_entity.id
_entity.type
_entity.pdbx_description
1 polymer ?
#
loop_
_entity_poly.entity_id
_entity_poly.type
_entity_poly.pdbx_seq_one_letter_code
_entity_poly.pdbx_strand_id
1 'polypeptide(L)' 'MSELIRCAHCGAERPSNEMKPGKIIFRDRHPVSGKAFVNSKTNLYCADKPCHTHDQMAHEG' A
#
# COMPACT_ATOMS: atom_id res chain seq x y z
N MET A 1 -0.88 24.61 7.62
CA MET A 1 -1.91 23.73 7.04
C MET A 1 -1.37 22.32 7.10
N SER A 2 -2.08 21.41 7.75
CA SER A 2 -1.70 19.99 7.77
C SER A 2 -1.96 19.43 6.37
N GLU A 3 -0.95 18.89 5.71
CA GLU A 3 -1.12 18.25 4.41
C GLU A 3 -2.04 17.03 4.56
N LEU A 4 -3.16 17.05 3.85
CA LEU A 4 -4.08 15.92 3.79
C LEU A 4 -3.53 14.92 2.78
N ILE A 5 -3.34 13.68 3.25
CA ILE A 5 -2.83 12.57 2.46
C ILE A 5 -3.95 11.55 2.29
N ARG A 6 -4.08 11.04 1.07
CA ARG A 6 -5.05 10.01 0.73
C ARG A 6 -4.52 8.61 1.06
N CYS A 7 -5.33 7.82 1.77
CA CYS A 7 -5.03 6.42 2.06
C CYS A 7 -5.08 5.57 0.79
N ALA A 8 -4.03 4.78 0.55
CA ALA A 8 -3.90 3.96 -0.66
C ALA A 8 -4.93 2.82 -0.77
N HIS A 9 -5.55 2.41 0.34
CA HIS A 9 -6.55 1.33 0.35
C HIS A 9 -7.99 1.84 0.38
N CYS A 10 -8.37 2.61 1.40
CA CYS A 10 -9.75 3.07 1.57
C CYS A 10 -10.05 4.43 0.93
N GLY A 11 -9.03 5.13 0.43
CA GLY A 11 -9.20 6.42 -0.25
C GLY A 11 -9.53 7.62 0.65
N ALA A 12 -9.60 7.46 1.97
CA ALA A 12 -9.86 8.55 2.89
C ALA A 12 -8.71 9.57 2.92
N GLU A 13 -9.04 10.85 2.95
CA GLU A 13 -8.07 11.94 3.11
C GLU A 13 -7.95 12.30 4.60
N ARG A 14 -6.74 12.18 5.14
CA ARG A 14 -6.45 12.44 6.56
C ARG A 14 -5.14 13.21 6.69
N PRO A 15 -4.94 13.96 7.79
CA PRO A 15 -3.68 14.64 7.98
C PRO A 15 -2.53 13.63 8.11
N SER A 16 -1.34 14.01 7.67
CA SER A 16 -0.17 13.12 7.61
C SER A 16 0.20 12.43 8.94
N ASN A 17 -0.15 13.03 10.09
CA ASN A 17 0.06 12.45 11.41
C ASN A 17 -0.90 11.29 11.76
N GLU A 18 -2.02 11.15 11.05
CA GLU A 18 -2.98 10.05 11.19
C GLU A 18 -2.71 8.92 10.17
N MET A 19 -1.58 9.01 9.47
CA MET A 19 -1.18 8.09 8.43
C MET A 19 0.07 7.32 8.87
N LYS A 20 0.13 6.03 8.53
CA LYS A 20 1.30 5.17 8.72
C LYS A 20 1.83 4.68 7.38
N PRO A 21 3.16 4.64 7.19
CA PRO A 21 3.75 3.99 6.04
C PRO A 21 3.58 2.47 6.14
N GLY A 22 3.19 1.85 5.03
CA GLY A 22 3.08 0.41 4.89
C GLY A 22 3.80 -0.05 3.63
N LYS A 23 4.66 -1.07 3.77
CA LYS A 23 5.33 -1.72 2.63
C LYS A 23 4.50 -2.91 2.19
N ILE A 24 4.08 -2.92 0.93
CA ILE A 24 3.41 -4.04 0.28
C ILE A 24 4.44 -4.84 -0.50
N ILE A 25 4.41 -6.15 -0.38
CA ILE A 25 5.26 -7.08 -1.11
C ILE A 25 4.35 -7.90 -2.02
N PHE A 26 4.62 -7.92 -3.31
CA PHE A 26 3.78 -8.61 -4.29
C PHE A 26 4.64 -9.38 -5.29
N ARG A 27 4.08 -10.47 -5.83
CA ARG A 27 4.70 -11.21 -6.93
C ARG A 27 4.27 -10.59 -8.24
N ASP A 28 5.25 -10.24 -9.05
CA ASP A 28 5.04 -9.69 -10.38
C ASP A 28 5.77 -10.56 -11.41
N ARG A 29 5.43 -10.41 -12.69
CA ARG A 29 6.07 -11.14 -13.78
C ARG A 29 6.73 -10.17 -14.73
N HIS A 30 7.98 -10.46 -15.07
CA HIS A 30 8.70 -9.59 -15.99
C HIS A 30 8.00 -9.64 -17.36
N PRO A 31 7.59 -8.49 -17.93
CA PRO A 31 6.71 -8.45 -19.11
C PRO A 31 7.31 -9.16 -20.33
N VAL A 32 8.63 -9.14 -20.46
CA VAL A 32 9.35 -9.79 -21.57
C VAL A 32 9.68 -11.27 -21.29
N SER A 33 10.23 -11.60 -20.12
CA SER A 33 10.77 -12.95 -19.85
C SER A 33 9.78 -13.89 -19.15
N GLY A 34 8.65 -13.38 -18.67
CA GLY A 34 7.64 -14.15 -17.92
C GLY A 34 8.10 -14.65 -16.56
N LYS A 35 9.35 -14.38 -16.16
CA LYS A 35 9.92 -14.82 -14.89
C LYS A 35 9.22 -14.11 -13.74
N ALA A 36 8.81 -14.89 -12.75
CA ALA A 36 8.26 -14.36 -11.51
C ALA A 36 9.37 -13.71 -10.69
N PHE A 37 9.10 -12.53 -10.15
CA PHE A 37 9.98 -11.83 -9.22
C PHE A 37 9.16 -11.23 -8.07
N VAL A 38 9.83 -10.98 -6.95
CA VAL A 38 9.23 -10.31 -5.81
C VAL A 38 9.50 -8.82 -5.95
N ASN A 39 8.44 -8.02 -5.95
CA ASN A 39 8.50 -6.57 -5.97
C ASN A 39 7.93 -6.00 -4.67
N SER A 40 8.19 -4.73 -4.39
CA SER A 40 7.58 -4.04 -3.26
C SER A 40 7.30 -2.58 -3.55
N LYS A 41 6.21 -2.07 -2.98
CA LYS A 41 5.83 -0.66 -3.02
C LYS A 41 5.56 -0.16 -1.60
N THR A 42 5.89 1.09 -1.31
CA THR A 42 5.59 1.73 -0.02
C THR A 42 4.52 2.79 -0.24
N ASN A 43 3.44 2.69 0.53
CA ASN A 43 2.30 3.60 0.48
C ASN A 43 1.93 4.09 1.88
N LEU A 44 1.05 5.10 1.95
CA LEU A 44 0.50 5.62 3.20
C LEU A 44 -0.91 5.08 3.43
N TYR A 45 -1.17 4.64 4.65
CA TYR A 45 -2.42 4.04 5.08
C TYR A 45 -2.92 4.69 6.37
N CYS A 46 -4.22 4.57 6.65
CA CYS A 46 -4.77 5.03 7.92
C CYS A 46 -4.09 4.32 9.11
N ALA A 47 -3.64 5.08 10.10
CA ALA A 47 -2.94 4.54 11.26
C ALA A 47 -3.81 3.65 12.14
N ASP A 48 -5.08 4.05 12.32
CA ASP A 48 -6.12 3.43 13.14
C ASP A 48 -6.80 2.20 12.50
N LYS A 49 -6.65 1.99 11.18
CA LYS A 49 -7.29 0.89 10.46
C LYS A 49 -6.27 -0.15 9.95
N PRO A 50 -6.69 -1.41 9.74
CA PRO A 50 -5.86 -2.45 9.14
C PRO A 50 -5.76 -2.32 7.60
N CYS A 51 -5.81 -1.09 7.07
CA CYS A 51 -5.80 -0.83 5.62
C CYS A 51 -4.56 -1.40 4.91
N HIS A 52 -3.40 -1.33 5.56
CA HIS A 52 -2.16 -1.90 5.02
C HIS A 52 -2.25 -3.43 4.92
N THR A 53 -2.77 -4.10 5.95
CA THR A 53 -2.95 -5.55 5.97
C THR A 53 -3.93 -6.02 4.90
N HIS A 54 -5.04 -5.31 4.72
CA HIS A 54 -6.02 -5.63 3.68
C HIS A 54 -5.44 -5.47 2.28
N ASP A 55 -4.63 -4.44 2.04
CA ASP A 55 -3.96 -4.23 0.76
C ASP A 55 -2.89 -5.31 0.49
N GLN A 56 -2.18 -5.79 1.51
CA GLN A 56 -1.25 -6.92 1.37
C GLN A 56 -1.99 -8.20 0.96
N MET A 57 -3.10 -8.52 1.63
CA MET A 57 -3.91 -9.71 1.32
C MET A 57 -4.49 -9.65 -0.11
N ALA A 58 -4.90 -8.47 -0.58
CA ALA A 58 -5.40 -8.29 -1.95
C ALA A 58 -4.34 -8.56 -3.03
N HIS A 59 -3.07 -8.44 -2.68
CA HIS A 59 -1.93 -8.75 -3.57
C HIS A 59 -1.42 -10.19 -3.44
N GLU A 60 -1.85 -10.93 -2.42
CA GLU A 60 -1.46 -12.31 -2.13
C GLU A 60 -2.52 -13.35 -2.52
N GLY A 61 -3.79 -12.94 -2.67
CA GLY A 61 -4.91 -13.79 -3.13
C GLY A 61 -4.99 -13.91 -4.65
#